data_AF-A0A7C5XD21-F1
#
_entry.id   AF-A0A7C5XD21-F1
#
_cell.length_a   1.000
_cell.length_b   1.000
_cell.length_c   1.000
_cell.angle_alpha   90.00
_cell.angle_beta   90.00
_cell.angle_gamma   90.00
#
_symmetry.space_group_name_H-M   'P 1'
#
loop_
_entity.id
_entity.type
_entity.pdbx_description
1 polymer ?
#
loop_
_entity_poly.entity_id
_entity_poly.type
_entity_poly.pdbx_seq_one_letter_code
_entity_poly.pdbx_strand_id
1 'polypeptide(L)'
;VIPAAIENVITSENVNRVKAKLVVEGANGPTTPEADKVLHEKGVVVVPDILANAGGVTMSWIEWSHNRMGCFLTDEEALSRLDKMMTKNFHSVFDEWRKKYSTYPMRIAAYAIAVDRVVKAMKLRGWI
;
A
#
# COMPACT_ATOMS: atom_id res chain seq x y z
N VAL A 1 -13.36 -6.87 1.29
CA VAL A 1 -12.71 -8.15 1.64
C VAL A 1 -11.23 -7.87 1.91
N ILE A 2 -10.63 -8.59 2.85
CA ILE A 2 -9.23 -8.38 3.26
C ILE A 2 -8.50 -9.73 3.08
N PRO A 3 -7.90 -10.00 1.91
CA PRO A 3 -7.05 -11.17 1.74
C PRO A 3 -5.73 -10.97 2.49
N ALA A 4 -5.50 -11.79 3.52
CA ALA A 4 -4.38 -11.62 4.47
C ALA A 4 -3.67 -12.95 4.82
N ALA A 5 -3.71 -13.93 3.92
CA ALA A 5 -3.09 -15.24 4.13
C ALA A 5 -1.86 -15.43 3.23
N ILE A 6 -2.09 -15.75 1.95
CA ILE A 6 -1.04 -16.05 0.96
C ILE A 6 -1.27 -15.25 -0.33
N GLU A 7 -0.28 -15.25 -1.20
CA GLU A 7 -0.32 -14.68 -2.54
C GLU A 7 -1.35 -15.40 -3.45
N ASN A 8 -1.76 -14.72 -4.53
CA ASN A 8 -2.58 -15.26 -5.62
C ASN A 8 -3.89 -15.94 -5.20
N VAL A 9 -4.52 -15.48 -4.11
CA VAL A 9 -5.83 -15.99 -3.65
C VAL A 9 -7.00 -15.46 -4.48
N ILE A 10 -6.87 -14.27 -5.07
CA ILE A 10 -7.84 -13.71 -6.01
C ILE A 10 -7.25 -13.80 -7.42
N THR A 11 -7.79 -14.71 -8.21
CA THR A 11 -7.34 -15.06 -9.56
C THR A 11 -8.41 -14.75 -10.60
N SER A 12 -8.05 -14.81 -11.88
CA SER A 12 -9.01 -14.68 -13.00
C SER A 12 -10.16 -15.70 -12.93
N GLU A 13 -9.92 -16.87 -12.32
CA GLU A 13 -10.90 -17.94 -12.15
C GLU A 13 -11.98 -17.61 -11.11
N ASN A 14 -11.63 -16.87 -10.06
CA ASN A 14 -12.53 -16.62 -8.93
C ASN A 14 -12.91 -15.14 -8.73
N VAL A 15 -12.30 -14.20 -9.45
CA VAL A 15 -12.56 -12.75 -9.34
C VAL A 15 -14.03 -12.40 -9.56
N ASN A 16 -14.74 -13.17 -10.40
CA ASN A 16 -16.17 -12.98 -10.64
C ASN A 16 -17.05 -13.31 -9.43
N ARG A 17 -16.53 -14.05 -8.45
CA ARG A 17 -17.21 -14.39 -7.19
C ARG A 17 -16.99 -13.34 -6.11
N VAL A 18 -16.07 -12.39 -6.30
CA VAL A 18 -15.80 -11.30 -5.37
C VAL A 18 -16.94 -10.29 -5.43
N LYS A 19 -17.78 -10.25 -4.40
CA LYS A 19 -18.93 -9.32 -4.28
C LYS A 19 -18.58 -8.01 -3.56
N ALA A 20 -17.37 -7.91 -3.01
CA ALA A 20 -16.96 -6.75 -2.22
C ALA A 20 -16.73 -5.53 -3.11
N LYS A 21 -17.15 -4.34 -2.63
CA LYS A 21 -16.89 -3.05 -3.29
C LYS A 21 -15.49 -2.49 -3.01
N LEU A 22 -14.82 -3.06 -2.01
CA LEU A 22 -13.48 -2.68 -1.55
C LEU A 22 -12.69 -3.95 -1.24
N VAL A 23 -11.47 -4.03 -1.76
CA VAL A 23 -10.45 -5.03 -1.45
C VAL A 23 -9.28 -4.31 -0.80
N VAL A 24 -8.80 -4.79 0.35
CA VAL A 24 -7.62 -4.24 1.03
C VAL A 24 -6.62 -5.37 1.21
N GLU A 25 -5.50 -5.31 0.50
CA GLU A 25 -4.54 -6.40 0.47
C GLU A 25 -3.69 -6.45 1.75
N GLY A 26 -3.96 -7.43 2.62
CA GLY A 26 -3.19 -7.66 3.84
C GLY A 26 -2.00 -8.61 3.64
N ALA A 27 -2.10 -9.52 2.68
CA ALA A 27 -0.99 -10.37 2.26
C ALA A 27 -0.13 -9.67 1.20
N ASN A 28 1.00 -10.29 0.83
CA ASN A 28 1.82 -9.85 -0.30
C ASN A 28 1.28 -10.49 -1.58
N GLY A 29 0.94 -9.68 -2.58
CA GLY A 29 0.41 -10.11 -3.87
C GLY A 29 -0.82 -11.04 -3.82
N PRO A 30 -1.85 -10.82 -2.97
CA PRO A 30 -3.00 -11.71 -2.91
C PRO A 30 -3.88 -11.66 -4.17
N THR A 31 -3.81 -10.59 -4.96
CA THR A 31 -4.58 -10.41 -6.19
C THR A 31 -3.66 -10.51 -7.39
N THR A 32 -3.95 -11.44 -8.31
CA THR A 32 -3.23 -11.54 -9.59
C THR A 32 -3.42 -10.28 -10.45
N PRO A 33 -2.46 -9.92 -11.32
CA PRO A 33 -2.58 -8.75 -12.21
C PRO A 33 -3.82 -8.78 -13.10
N GLU A 34 -4.24 -9.96 -13.55
CA GLU A 34 -5.44 -10.16 -14.36
C GLU A 34 -6.70 -9.89 -13.53
N ALA A 35 -6.75 -10.38 -12.29
CA ALA A 35 -7.87 -10.13 -11.40
C ALA A 35 -7.95 -8.65 -10.98
N ASP A 36 -6.82 -7.98 -10.75
CA ASP A 36 -6.76 -6.56 -10.38
C ASP A 36 -7.39 -5.67 -11.47
N LYS A 37 -7.12 -5.98 -12.75
CA LYS A 37 -7.76 -5.33 -13.90
C LYS A 37 -9.27 -5.54 -13.92
N VAL A 38 -9.73 -6.79 -13.75
CA VAL A 38 -11.16 -7.12 -13.74
C VAL A 38 -11.89 -6.43 -12.58
N LEU A 39 -11.27 -6.35 -11.41
CA LEU A 39 -11.83 -5.65 -10.25
C LEU A 39 -11.95 -4.14 -10.52
N HIS A 40 -10.91 -3.54 -11.10
CA HIS A 40 -10.91 -2.13 -11.48
C HIS A 40 -12.01 -1.80 -12.50
N GLU A 41 -12.16 -2.61 -13.55
CA GLU A 41 -13.22 -2.46 -14.56
C GLU A 41 -14.63 -2.57 -13.97
N LYS A 42 -14.80 -3.37 -12.91
CA LYS A 42 -16.06 -3.47 -12.15
C LYS A 42 -16.29 -2.32 -11.17
N GLY A 43 -15.36 -1.37 -11.08
CA GLY A 43 -15.41 -0.27 -10.11
C GLY A 43 -15.15 -0.72 -8.68
N VAL A 44 -14.54 -1.90 -8.47
CA VAL A 44 -14.09 -2.34 -7.15
C VAL A 44 -12.75 -1.66 -6.85
N VAL A 45 -12.69 -0.96 -5.73
CA VAL A 45 -11.43 -0.33 -5.29
C VAL A 45 -10.55 -1.37 -4.65
N VAL A 46 -9.33 -1.54 -5.17
CA VAL A 46 -8.29 -2.38 -4.58
C VAL A 46 -7.23 -1.47 -3.95
N VAL A 47 -7.07 -1.54 -2.63
CA VAL A 47 -5.98 -0.88 -1.91
C VAL A 47 -4.78 -1.84 -1.94
N PRO A 48 -3.68 -1.48 -2.63
CA PRO A 48 -2.61 -2.40 -2.93
C PRO A 48 -1.78 -2.73 -1.68
N ASP A 49 -1.24 -3.94 -1.66
CA ASP A 49 -0.39 -4.51 -0.60
C ASP A 49 0.75 -3.59 -0.16
N ILE A 50 1.50 -3.02 -1.10
CA ILE A 50 2.61 -2.07 -0.86
C ILE A 50 2.21 -0.87 0.00
N LEU A 51 0.92 -0.54 0.06
CA LEU A 51 0.36 0.48 0.93
C LEU A 51 -0.36 -0.13 2.13
N ALA A 52 -1.28 -1.07 1.91
CA ALA A 52 -2.18 -1.58 2.94
C ALA A 52 -1.45 -2.38 4.03
N ASN A 53 -0.47 -3.22 3.66
CA ASN A 53 0.25 -4.07 4.59
C ASN A 53 1.55 -3.43 5.14
N ALA A 54 1.88 -2.21 4.67
CA ALA A 54 3.11 -1.49 5.04
C ALA A 54 3.18 -1.08 6.53
N GLY A 55 2.11 -1.31 7.29
CA GLY A 55 2.08 -1.03 8.72
C GLY A 55 3.15 -1.78 9.52
N GLY A 56 3.44 -3.04 9.17
CA GLY A 56 4.48 -3.83 9.84
C GLY A 56 5.89 -3.25 9.62
N VAL A 57 6.21 -2.86 8.39
CA VAL A 57 7.51 -2.23 8.05
C VAL A 57 7.60 -0.84 8.68
N THR A 58 6.50 -0.08 8.68
CA THR A 58 6.45 1.24 9.32
C THR A 58 6.67 1.16 10.82
N MET A 59 6.04 0.19 11.50
CA MET A 59 6.27 -0.04 12.93
C MET A 59 7.70 -0.50 13.21
N SER A 60 8.27 -1.35 12.36
CA SER A 60 9.69 -1.75 12.48
C SER A 60 10.63 -0.54 12.38
N TRP A 61 10.32 0.44 11.52
CA TRP A 61 11.08 1.69 11.43
C TRP A 61 10.89 2.59 12.66
N ILE A 62 9.67 2.67 13.20
CA ILE A 62 9.39 3.38 14.45
C ILE A 62 10.23 2.77 15.57
N GLU A 63 10.21 1.45 15.73
CA GLU A 63 11.02 0.72 16.73
C GLU A 63 12.51 1.03 16.55
N TRP A 64 13.04 0.83 15.34
CA TRP A 64 14.47 1.06 15.06
C TRP A 64 14.93 2.49 15.37
N SER A 65 14.14 3.49 14.96
CA SER A 65 14.51 4.90 15.18
C SER A 65 14.55 5.27 16.66
N HIS A 66 13.63 4.74 17.47
CA HIS A 66 13.56 5.03 18.91
C HIS A 66 14.62 4.28 19.72
N ASN A 67 14.85 3.00 19.40
CA ASN A 67 15.94 2.22 19.98
C ASN A 67 17.29 2.91 19.79
N ARG A 68 17.53 3.51 18.61
CA ARG A 68 18.77 4.23 18.31
C ARG A 68 18.93 5.53 19.12
N MET A 69 17.84 6.10 19.64
CA MET A 69 17.86 7.27 20.51
C MET A 69 17.88 6.91 22.00
N GLY A 70 17.81 5.62 22.34
CA GLY A 70 17.64 5.16 23.74
C GLY A 70 16.28 5.53 24.32
N CYS A 71 15.28 5.79 23.47
CA CYS A 71 13.92 6.11 23.88
C CYS A 71 13.03 4.88 23.65
N PHE A 72 12.16 4.58 24.61
CA PHE A 72 11.10 3.60 24.45
C PHE A 72 9.76 4.33 24.34
N LEU A 73 8.92 3.90 23.41
CA LEU A 73 7.57 4.43 23.25
C LEU A 73 6.59 3.57 24.04
N THR A 74 5.51 4.19 24.51
CA THR A 74 4.33 3.40 24.89
C THR A 74 3.61 2.88 23.65
N ASP A 75 2.76 1.87 23.84
CA ASP A 75 1.93 1.33 22.76
C ASP A 75 1.05 2.42 22.14
N GLU A 76 0.49 3.33 22.95
CA GLU A 76 -0.34 4.43 22.45
C GLU A 76 0.46 5.41 21.57
N GLU A 77 1.69 5.74 21.96
CA GLU A 77 2.55 6.63 21.19
C GLU A 77 2.97 6.00 19.86
N ALA A 78 3.34 4.72 19.89
CA ALA A 78 3.72 3.95 18.70
C ALA A 78 2.53 3.83 17.73
N LEU A 79 1.35 3.46 18.23
CA LEU A 79 0.13 3.34 17.45
C LEU A 79 -0.32 4.70 16.88
N SER A 80 -0.24 5.78 17.65
CA SER A 80 -0.58 7.12 17.16
C SER A 80 0.34 7.58 16.03
N ARG A 81 1.64 7.26 16.11
CA ARG A 81 2.61 7.57 15.04
C ARG A 81 2.35 6.72 13.81
N LEU A 82 2.09 5.42 13.98
CA LEU A 82 1.75 4.51 12.89
C LEU A 82 0.51 5.01 12.14
N ASP A 83 -0.58 5.31 12.86
CA ASP A 83 -1.83 5.79 12.28
C ASP A 83 -1.62 7.06 11.45
N LYS A 84 -0.93 8.06 12.02
CA LYS A 84 -0.61 9.31 11.30
C LYS A 84 0.16 9.06 10.01
N MET A 85 1.14 8.16 10.02
CA MET A 85 1.95 7.84 8.85
C MET A 85 1.13 7.09 7.79
N MET A 86 0.38 6.06 8.20
CA MET A 86 -0.43 5.26 7.28
C MET A 86 -1.56 6.09 6.66
N THR A 87 -2.28 6.87 7.47
CA THR A 87 -3.34 7.77 7.00
C THR A 87 -2.82 8.81 6.01
N LYS A 88 -1.69 9.45 6.31
CA LYS A 88 -1.06 10.40 5.39
C LYS A 88 -0.65 9.75 4.06
N ASN A 89 -0.04 8.57 4.12
CA ASN A 89 0.40 7.86 2.92
C ASN A 89 -0.79 7.39 2.08
N PHE A 90 -1.86 6.92 2.73
CA PHE A 90 -3.10 6.55 2.05
C PHE A 90 -3.68 7.74 1.29
N HIS A 91 -3.85 8.90 1.95
CA HIS A 91 -4.37 10.10 1.28
C HIS A 91 -3.48 10.53 0.12
N SER A 92 -2.15 10.48 0.29
CA SER A 92 -1.20 10.86 -0.77
C SER A 92 -1.38 9.98 -2.02
N VAL A 93 -1.45 8.66 -1.84
CA VAL A 93 -1.66 7.70 -2.94
C VAL A 93 -3.04 7.82 -3.53
N PHE A 94 -4.08 7.90 -2.69
CA PHE A 94 -5.47 7.95 -3.12
C PHE A 94 -5.78 9.21 -3.92
N ASP A 95 -5.30 10.37 -3.47
CA ASP A 95 -5.50 11.64 -4.15
C ASP A 95 -4.77 11.68 -5.49
N GLU A 96 -3.54 11.20 -5.55
CA GLU A 96 -2.79 11.13 -6.80
C GLU A 96 -3.40 10.12 -7.77
N TRP A 97 -3.84 8.96 -7.27
CA TRP A 97 -4.59 7.99 -8.07
C TRP A 97 -5.84 8.61 -8.68
N ARG A 98 -6.68 9.26 -7.86
CA ARG A 98 -7.90 9.92 -8.35
C ARG A 98 -7.63 11.03 -9.36
N LYS A 99 -6.55 11.80 -9.18
CA LYS A 99 -6.23 12.95 -10.03
C LYS A 99 -5.59 12.56 -11.36
N LYS A 100 -4.70 11.56 -11.38
CA LYS A 100 -3.82 11.28 -12.53
C LYS A 100 -3.94 9.87 -13.09
N TYR A 101 -4.37 8.90 -12.29
CA TYR A 101 -4.30 7.47 -12.64
C TYR A 101 -5.67 6.77 -12.52
N SER A 102 -6.78 7.53 -12.52
CA SER A 102 -8.13 6.99 -12.28
C SER A 102 -8.56 5.95 -13.31
N THR A 103 -7.95 5.95 -14.50
CA THR A 103 -8.16 4.94 -15.55
C THR A 103 -7.42 3.62 -15.30
N TYR A 104 -6.49 3.58 -14.34
CA TYR A 104 -5.68 2.41 -13.98
C TYR A 104 -5.98 1.94 -12.55
N PRO A 105 -5.65 0.68 -12.20
CA PRO A 105 -5.70 0.23 -10.81
C PRO A 105 -4.84 1.11 -9.89
N MET A 106 -5.27 1.29 -8.64
CA MET A 106 -4.58 2.13 -7.64
C MET A 106 -3.11 1.73 -7.44
N ARG A 107 -2.79 0.45 -7.64
CA ARG A 107 -1.43 -0.09 -7.61
C ARG A 107 -0.45 0.68 -8.50
N ILE A 108 -0.88 1.14 -9.67
CA ILE A 108 -0.03 1.91 -10.59
C ILE A 108 0.37 3.25 -9.98
N ALA A 109 -0.57 3.94 -9.33
CA ALA A 109 -0.28 5.20 -8.64
C ALA A 109 0.68 4.97 -7.46
N ALA A 110 0.48 3.91 -6.68
CA ALA A 110 1.37 3.56 -5.57
C ALA A 110 2.81 3.32 -6.05
N TYR A 111 3.00 2.56 -7.13
CA TYR A 111 4.33 2.33 -7.72
C TYR A 111 4.93 3.60 -8.31
N ALA A 112 4.16 4.42 -9.02
CA ALA A 112 4.65 5.67 -9.60
C ALA A 112 5.23 6.60 -8.51
N ILE A 113 4.50 6.76 -7.39
CA ILE A 113 4.94 7.59 -6.25
C ILE A 113 6.20 7.01 -5.60
N ALA A 114 6.22 5.69 -5.38
CA ALA A 114 7.36 5.02 -4.75
C ALA A 114 8.64 5.17 -5.59
N VAL A 115 8.54 4.90 -6.90
CA VAL A 115 9.67 5.00 -7.84
C VAL A 115 10.14 6.44 -7.98
N ASP A 116 9.23 7.41 -8.14
CA ASP A 116 9.59 8.83 -8.24
C ASP A 116 10.38 9.30 -7.01
N ARG A 117 9.96 8.90 -5.80
CA ARG A 117 10.68 9.24 -4.57
C ARG A 117 12.10 8.67 -4.54
N VAL A 118 12.28 7.41 -4.96
CA VAL A 118 13.61 6.77 -5.01
C VAL A 118 14.50 7.43 -6.05
N VAL A 119 13.99 7.64 -7.27
CA VAL A 119 14.73 8.27 -8.37
C VAL A 119 15.16 9.69 -8.01
N LYS A 120 14.29 10.49 -7.38
CA LYS A 120 14.65 11.83 -6.88
C LYS A 120 15.79 11.76 -5.87
N ALA A 121 15.74 10.82 -4.92
CA ALA A 121 16.81 10.67 -3.94
C ALA A 121 18.14 10.24 -4.59
N MET A 122 18.10 9.35 -5.59
CA MET A 122 19.29 8.91 -6.34
C MET A 122 19.93 10.07 -7.11
N LYS A 123 19.13 10.89 -7.81
CA LYS A 123 19.61 12.08 -8.51
C LYS A 123 20.26 13.09 -7.57
N LEU A 124 19.63 13.37 -6.42
CA LEU A 124 20.19 14.28 -5.42
C LEU A 124 21.51 13.79 -4.82
N ARG A 125 21.74 12.47 -4.81
CA ARG A 125 23.00 11.84 -4.38
C ARG A 125 24.03 11.69 -5.49
N GLY A 126 23.71 12.06 -6.73
CA GLY A 126 24.59 11.90 -7.89
C GLY A 126 24.84 10.44 -8.29
N TRP A 127 23.91 9.53 -7.97
CA TRP A 127 24.02 8.12 -8.38
C TRP A 127 23.62 7.91 -9.85
N ILE A 128 22.75 8.77 -10.36
CA ILE A 128 22.26 8.85 -11.75
C ILE A 128 22.04 10.31 -12.14
#